data_AF-A0A081DBS5-F1
#
_entry.id   AF-A0A081DBS5-F1
#
_cell.length_a   1.000
_cell.length_b   1.000
_cell.length_c   1.000
_cell.angle_alpha   90.00
_cell.angle_beta   90.00
_cell.angle_gamma   90.00
#
_symmetry.space_group_name_H-M   'P 1'
#
loop_
_entity.id
_entity.type
_entity.pdbx_description
1 polymer ?
#
loop_
_entity_poly.entity_id
_entity_poly.type
_entity_poly.pdbx_seq_one_letter_code
_entity_poly.pdbx_strand_id
1 'polypeptide(L)'
;MKNRYAFFLSFFLLTATVGFAQGSSEYTGGMKVKLNEDGSKYFRIISWAQFWAQHSDNESLNSFGNEESDLNFSMRRARVLMYAQVSDKFLILTHFGLNSQNANNLNPVGKSDSSQLFFHDVWGTMVT
;
A
#
# COMPACT_ATOMS: atom_id res chain seq x y z
N MET A 1 7.25 -18.38 -37.57
CA MET A 1 7.67 -17.76 -36.29
C MET A 1 6.60 -16.89 -35.60
N LYS A 2 5.52 -16.44 -36.27
CA LYS A 2 4.46 -15.61 -35.64
C LYS A 2 3.50 -16.37 -34.70
N ASN A 3 3.25 -17.67 -34.94
CA ASN A 3 2.21 -18.43 -34.21
C ASN A 3 2.62 -18.92 -32.81
N ARG A 4 3.91 -18.87 -32.46
CA ARG A 4 4.40 -19.36 -31.16
C ARG A 4 3.97 -18.48 -29.99
N TYR A 5 3.86 -17.16 -30.21
CA TYR A 5 3.41 -16.22 -29.18
C TYR A 5 1.89 -16.24 -28.99
N ALA A 6 1.14 -16.62 -30.03
CA ALA A 6 -0.31 -16.77 -29.94
C ALA A 6 -0.69 -17.86 -28.91
N PHE A 7 0.04 -18.97 -28.89
CA PHE A 7 -0.17 -20.03 -27.90
C PHE A 7 0.06 -19.55 -26.46
N PHE A 8 1.16 -18.84 -26.21
CA PHE A 8 1.45 -18.28 -24.88
C PHE A 8 0.43 -17.24 -24.44
N LEU A 9 -0.03 -16.39 -25.37
CA LEU A 9 -1.05 -15.38 -25.08
C LEU A 9 -2.40 -16.04 -24.77
N SER A 10 -2.82 -17.03 -25.56
CA SER A 10 -4.06 -17.79 -25.31
C SER A 10 -4.00 -18.55 -23.99
N PHE A 11 -2.85 -19.15 -23.65
CA PHE A 11 -2.65 -19.82 -22.37
C PHE A 11 -2.73 -18.84 -21.20
N PHE A 12 -2.07 -17.69 -21.31
CA PHE A 12 -2.12 -16.62 -20.30
C PHE A 12 -3.56 -16.13 -20.08
N LEU A 13 -4.30 -15.83 -21.15
CA LEU A 13 -5.69 -15.39 -21.07
C LEU A 13 -6.60 -16.46 -20.45
N LEU A 14 -6.38 -17.75 -20.77
CA LEU A 14 -7.12 -18.84 -20.16
C LEU A 14 -6.85 -18.93 -18.64
N THR A 15 -5.58 -18.84 -18.23
CA THR A 15 -5.19 -18.87 -16.80
C THR A 15 -5.75 -17.69 -16.01
N ALA A 16 -5.89 -16.52 -16.64
CA ALA A 16 -6.48 -15.35 -16.00
C ALA A 16 -7.98 -15.56 -15.68
N THR A 17 -8.71 -16.36 -16.46
CA THR A 17 -10.14 -16.62 -16.22
C THR A 17 -10.44 -17.64 -15.10
N VAL A 18 -9.45 -18.45 -14.73
CA VAL A 18 -9.56 -19.44 -13.63
C VAL A 18 -8.93 -18.97 -12.32
N GLY A 19 -8.34 -17.76 -12.30
CA GLY A 19 -7.85 -17.13 -11.10
C GLY A 19 -8.98 -16.56 -10.26
N PHE A 20 -9.45 -17.29 -9.25
CA PHE A 20 -10.27 -16.69 -8.19
C PHE A 20 -9.38 -15.85 -7.28
N ALA A 21 -9.84 -14.65 -6.91
CA ALA A 21 -9.19 -13.89 -5.85
C ALA A 21 -9.34 -14.65 -4.52
N GLN A 22 -8.30 -14.61 -3.67
CA GLN A 22 -8.37 -15.15 -2.32
C GLN A 22 -9.25 -14.24 -1.47
N GLY A 23 -10.55 -14.55 -1.40
CA GLY A 23 -11.45 -13.96 -0.40
C GLY A 23 -11.12 -14.53 0.99
N SER A 24 -11.24 -13.71 2.03
CA SER A 24 -11.21 -14.18 3.43
C SER A 24 -12.62 -14.07 3.99
N SER A 25 -13.16 -15.20 4.48
CA SER A 25 -14.44 -15.25 5.19
C SER A 25 -14.45 -14.36 6.44
N GLU A 26 -13.28 -14.15 7.02
CA GLU A 26 -13.00 -13.46 8.27
C GLU A 26 -12.84 -11.94 8.04
N TYR A 27 -12.61 -11.50 6.80
CA TYR A 27 -12.44 -10.09 6.43
C TYR A 27 -13.76 -9.36 6.15
N THR A 28 -14.91 -9.97 6.39
CA THR A 28 -16.25 -9.43 6.06
C THR A 28 -16.50 -8.01 6.64
N GLY A 29 -15.94 -7.68 7.80
CA GLY A 29 -16.03 -6.34 8.43
C GLY A 29 -14.81 -5.42 8.26
N GLY A 30 -13.79 -5.91 7.54
CA GLY A 30 -12.43 -5.36 7.50
C GLY A 30 -11.68 -5.53 8.85
N MET A 31 -10.54 -4.85 8.99
CA MET A 31 -9.78 -4.82 10.26
C MET A 31 -10.46 -3.87 11.28
N LYS A 32 -11.69 -4.19 11.69
CA LYS A 32 -12.46 -3.43 12.69
C LYS A 32 -12.53 -4.21 14.00
N VAL A 33 -12.11 -3.58 15.08
CA VAL A 33 -12.23 -4.11 16.45
C VAL A 33 -13.29 -3.31 17.18
N LYS A 34 -14.35 -4.00 17.62
CA LYS A 34 -15.43 -3.41 18.42
C LYS A 34 -14.95 -3.23 19.86
N LEU A 35 -15.28 -2.10 20.46
CA LEU A 35 -14.97 -1.76 21.86
C LEU A 35 -16.19 -1.93 22.78
N ASN A 36 -17.36 -2.21 22.21
CA ASN A 36 -18.60 -2.52 22.91
C ASN A 36 -19.47 -3.48 22.09
N GLU A 37 -20.48 -4.07 22.75
CA GLU A 37 -21.32 -5.14 22.18
C GLU A 37 -22.11 -4.70 20.94
N ASP A 38 -22.68 -3.50 20.98
CA ASP A 38 -23.45 -2.93 19.87
C ASP A 38 -22.56 -2.50 18.67
N GLY A 39 -21.25 -2.32 18.88
CA GLY A 39 -20.29 -1.94 17.85
C GLY A 39 -20.29 -0.46 17.42
N SER A 40 -20.98 0.42 18.16
CA SER A 40 -20.94 1.89 17.99
C SER A 40 -19.56 2.46 18.33
N LYS A 41 -18.84 1.84 19.28
CA LYS A 41 -17.46 2.16 19.62
C LYS A 41 -16.53 1.15 18.99
N TYR A 42 -15.53 1.63 18.26
CA TYR A 42 -14.60 0.75 17.56
C TYR A 42 -13.32 1.47 17.18
N PHE A 43 -12.26 0.71 16.91
CA PHE A 43 -11.18 1.20 16.05
C PHE A 43 -11.11 0.36 14.79
N ARG A 44 -10.65 0.98 13.71
CA ARG A 44 -10.41 0.33 12.43
C ARG A 44 -9.01 0.65 11.94
N ILE A 45 -8.38 -0.36 11.36
CA ILE A 45 -7.12 -0.25 10.63
C ILE A 45 -7.44 -0.35 9.14
N ILE A 46 -6.84 0.51 8.33
CA ILE A 46 -6.87 0.46 6.88
C ILE A 46 -5.42 0.54 6.43
N SER A 47 -4.96 -0.44 5.66
CA SER A 47 -3.61 -0.45 5.10
C SER A 47 -3.67 -0.55 3.58
N TRP A 48 -2.79 0.16 2.90
CA TRP A 48 -2.64 0.05 1.46
C TRP A 48 -1.19 0.27 1.03
N ALA A 49 -0.84 -0.34 -0.09
CA ALA A 49 0.45 -0.16 -0.74
C ALA A 49 0.24 0.15 -2.22
N GLN A 50 1.02 1.08 -2.74
CA GLN A 50 1.08 1.41 -4.16
C GLN A 50 2.49 1.13 -4.65
N PHE A 51 2.60 0.24 -5.63
CA PHE A 51 3.84 -0.13 -6.29
C PHE A 51 3.88 0.48 -7.69
N TRP A 52 5.07 0.90 -8.11
CA TRP A 52 5.36 1.41 -9.43
C TRP A 52 6.41 0.51 -10.08
N ALA A 53 6.17 0.16 -11.34
CA ALA A 53 7.15 -0.39 -12.26
C ALA A 53 7.26 0.60 -13.41
N GLN A 54 8.44 1.20 -13.58
CA GLN A 54 8.65 2.31 -14.50
C GLN A 54 9.81 1.96 -15.42
N HIS A 55 9.63 2.25 -16.72
CA HIS A 55 10.69 2.16 -17.71
C HIS A 55 11.03 3.57 -18.20
N SER A 56 12.31 3.93 -18.21
CA SER A 56 12.80 5.21 -18.73
C SER A 56 14.01 4.99 -19.63
N ASP A 57 13.91 5.42 -20.88
CA ASP A 57 14.96 5.28 -21.89
C ASP A 57 16.05 6.37 -21.78
N ASN A 58 15.83 7.40 -20.95
CA ASN A 58 16.59 8.65 -21.01
C ASN A 58 17.03 9.21 -19.63
N GLU A 59 16.77 8.46 -18.55
CA GLU A 59 17.10 8.84 -17.17
C GLU A 59 17.95 7.74 -16.55
N SER A 60 19.24 7.71 -16.88
CA SER A 60 20.17 6.81 -16.20
C SER A 60 20.49 7.27 -14.79
N LEU A 61 19.98 8.41 -14.32
CA LEU A 61 20.22 8.96 -12.98
C LEU A 61 18.91 9.19 -12.22
N ASN A 62 18.85 8.75 -10.96
CA ASN A 62 17.70 8.98 -10.10
C ASN A 62 17.66 10.42 -9.54
N SER A 63 16.64 10.75 -8.74
CA SER A 63 16.50 12.08 -8.09
C SER A 63 17.65 12.45 -7.13
N PHE A 64 18.58 11.53 -6.86
CA PHE A 64 19.78 11.73 -6.04
C PHE A 64 21.07 11.73 -6.88
N GLY A 65 20.97 11.65 -8.21
CA GLY A 65 22.12 11.66 -9.14
C GLY A 65 22.90 10.35 -9.21
N ASN A 66 22.34 9.23 -8.75
CA ASN A 66 22.96 7.91 -8.86
C ASN A 66 22.44 7.15 -10.07
N GLU A 67 23.27 6.26 -10.64
CA GLU A 67 22.84 5.40 -11.74
C GLU A 67 21.59 4.57 -11.38
N GLU A 68 20.55 4.65 -12.19
CA GLU A 68 19.31 3.87 -12.07
C GLU A 68 19.14 2.99 -13.32
N SER A 69 18.59 1.79 -13.13
CA SER A 69 18.29 0.87 -14.23
C SER A 69 17.21 1.46 -15.13
N ASP A 70 17.20 1.18 -16.43
CA ASP A 70 16.10 1.65 -17.30
C ASP A 70 14.76 1.11 -16.83
N LEU A 71 14.71 -0.06 -16.19
CA LEU A 71 13.52 -0.61 -15.53
C LEU A 71 13.68 -0.53 -14.01
N ASN A 72 12.82 0.24 -13.36
CA ASN A 72 12.85 0.47 -11.91
C ASN A 72 11.54 0.09 -11.22
N PHE A 73 11.69 -0.49 -10.02
CA PHE A 73 10.58 -0.81 -9.13
C PHE A 73 10.66 0.04 -7.88
N SER A 74 9.52 0.61 -7.47
CA SER A 74 9.43 1.38 -6.24
C SER A 74 8.09 1.21 -5.56
N MET A 75 8.08 1.40 -4.25
CA MET A 75 6.88 1.52 -3.43
C MET A 75 6.59 3.01 -3.21
N ARG A 76 5.66 3.56 -4.00
CA ARG A 76 5.33 5.00 -3.96
C ARG A 76 4.71 5.41 -2.63
N ARG A 77 3.84 4.54 -2.08
CA ARG A 77 3.17 4.70 -0.79
C ARG A 77 3.01 3.34 -0.15
N ALA A 78 3.43 3.19 1.10
CA ALA A 78 2.89 2.20 2.02
C ALA A 78 2.31 2.95 3.21
N ARG A 79 1.07 2.64 3.57
CA ARG A 79 0.31 3.41 4.56
C ARG A 79 -0.50 2.54 5.47
N VAL A 80 -0.64 3.05 6.69
CA VAL A 80 -1.59 2.59 7.69
C VAL A 80 -2.37 3.81 8.15
N LEU A 81 -3.68 3.73 8.01
CA LEU A 81 -4.66 4.66 8.58
C LEU A 81 -5.41 3.92 9.68
N MET A 82 -5.30 4.44 10.89
CA MET A 82 -6.05 4.00 12.05
C MET A 82 -7.06 5.07 12.40
N TYR A 83 -8.29 4.68 12.71
CA TYR A 83 -9.22 5.60 13.34
C TYR A 83 -10.04 4.91 14.41
N ALA A 84 -10.31 5.62 15.50
CA ALA A 84 -11.08 5.15 16.64
C ALA A 84 -12.31 6.03 16.84
N GLN A 85 -13.49 5.44 16.72
CA GLN A 85 -14.77 6.03 17.14
C GLN A 85 -14.98 5.70 18.61
N VAL A 86 -14.71 6.66 19.50
CA VAL A 86 -14.75 6.45 20.96
C VAL A 86 -16.14 6.74 21.55
N SER A 87 -16.88 7.63 20.89
CA SER A 87 -18.30 7.92 21.13
C SER A 87 -18.95 8.33 19.82
N ASP A 88 -20.28 8.46 19.79
CA ASP A 88 -21.00 8.92 18.58
C ASP A 88 -20.53 10.29 18.06
N LYS A 89 -19.87 11.07 18.92
CA LYS A 89 -19.41 12.42 18.62
C LYS A 89 -17.90 12.57 18.55
N PHE A 90 -17.10 11.53 18.83
CA PHE A 90 -15.64 11.70 18.91
C PHE A 90 -14.88 10.63 18.13
N LEU A 91 -14.05 11.10 17.19
CA LEU A 91 -13.19 10.29 16.35
C LEU A 91 -11.73 10.74 16.50
N ILE A 92 -10.84 9.77 16.66
CA ILE A 92 -9.37 9.96 16.61
C ILE A 92 -8.87 9.32 15.32
N LEU A 93 -8.03 10.01 14.57
CA LEU A 93 -7.40 9.54 13.34
C LEU A 93 -5.88 9.59 13.47
N THR A 94 -5.21 8.55 13.00
CA THR A 94 -3.76 8.46 12.92
C THR A 94 -3.37 7.82 11.61
N HIS A 95 -2.63 8.54 10.79
CA HIS A 95 -2.18 8.10 9.47
C HIS A 95 -0.66 8.18 9.42
N PHE A 96 -0.01 7.06 9.15
CA PHE A 96 1.45 6.99 9.04
C PHE A 96 1.89 6.04 7.92
N GLY A 97 3.15 6.17 7.50
CA GLY A 97 3.75 5.24 6.56
C GLY A 97 4.95 5.79 5.81
N LEU A 98 5.38 5.06 4.78
CA LEU A 98 6.59 5.31 4.00
C LEU A 98 6.28 5.87 2.62
N ASN A 99 7.15 6.75 2.13
CA ASN A 99 7.08 7.27 0.77
C ASN A 99 8.24 6.80 -0.08
N SER A 100 7.92 6.50 -1.34
CA SER A 100 8.89 6.39 -2.45
C SER A 100 10.13 5.56 -2.10
N GLN A 101 9.95 4.35 -1.57
CA GLN A 101 11.06 3.42 -1.32
C GLN A 101 11.44 2.67 -2.58
N ASN A 102 12.73 2.47 -2.80
CA ASN A 102 13.29 1.61 -3.84
C ASN A 102 14.54 0.89 -3.30
N ALA A 103 15.13 0.01 -4.10
CA ALA A 103 16.29 -0.77 -3.69
C ALA A 103 17.51 0.08 -3.26
N ASN A 104 17.63 1.31 -3.78
CA ASN A 104 18.77 2.17 -3.57
C ASN A 104 18.67 3.01 -2.28
N ASN A 105 17.46 3.30 -1.81
CA ASN A 105 17.23 4.12 -0.60
C ASN A 105 16.71 3.34 0.61
N LEU A 106 16.45 2.05 0.45
CA LEU A 106 16.14 1.13 1.53
C LEU A 106 17.35 0.94 2.46
N ASN A 107 17.09 0.87 3.77
CA ASN A 107 18.09 0.54 4.76
C ASN A 107 17.68 -0.73 5.54
N PRO A 108 18.59 -1.70 5.77
CA PRO A 108 18.26 -2.97 6.42
C PRO A 108 17.60 -2.82 7.80
N VAL A 109 17.89 -1.72 8.50
CA VAL A 109 17.33 -1.39 9.81
C VAL A 109 16.50 -0.11 9.80
N GLY A 110 16.10 0.38 8.62
CA GLY A 110 15.20 1.52 8.47
C GLY A 110 15.78 2.88 8.91
N LYS A 111 17.11 2.99 9.02
CA LYS A 111 17.78 4.21 9.53
C LYS A 111 18.10 5.27 8.47
N SER A 112 17.92 5.00 7.18
CA SER A 112 18.06 6.04 6.15
C SER A 112 16.90 7.02 6.23
N ASP A 113 17.13 8.28 5.88
CA ASP A 113 16.09 9.33 5.90
C ASP A 113 14.86 8.96 5.07
N SER A 114 15.05 8.20 3.98
CA SER A 114 13.95 7.71 3.16
C SER A 114 13.16 6.59 3.85
N SER A 115 13.79 5.69 4.60
CA SER A 115 13.15 4.49 5.17
C SER A 115 12.43 4.71 6.50
N GLN A 116 12.38 5.95 7.01
CA GLN A 116 11.72 6.26 8.28
C GLN A 116 10.20 6.33 8.13
N LEU A 117 9.47 5.71 9.06
CA LEU A 117 8.03 5.90 9.20
C LEU A 117 7.75 7.31 9.70
N PHE A 118 6.78 7.98 9.09
CA PHE A 118 6.34 9.30 9.54
C PHE A 118 4.82 9.44 9.49
N PHE A 119 4.32 10.36 10.28
CA PHE A 119 2.91 10.71 10.33
C PHE A 119 2.53 11.58 9.13
N HIS A 120 1.52 11.14 8.38
CA HIS A 120 0.89 11.91 7.32
C HIS A 120 -0.23 12.79 7.88
N ASP A 121 -0.89 12.31 8.93
CA ASP A 121 -1.94 13.06 9.61
C ASP A 121 -2.20 12.49 11.02
N VAL A 122 -2.47 13.36 11.99
CA VAL A 122 -2.87 12.97 13.36
C VAL A 122 -3.81 14.04 13.91
N TRP A 123 -5.06 13.69 14.15
CA TRP A 123 -6.03 14.61 14.75
C TRP A 123 -7.17 13.86 15.46
N GLY A 124 -7.88 14.59 16.31
CA GLY A 124 -9.16 14.18 16.88
C GLY A 124 -10.21 15.25 16.59
N THR A 125 -11.42 14.84 16.24
CA THR A 125 -12.53 15.77 16.01
C THR A 125 -13.74 15.41 16.86
N MET A 126 -14.46 16.45 17.30
CA MET A 126 -15.81 16.32 17.79
C MET A 126 -16.79 16.64 16.66
N VAL A 127 -17.67 15.70 16.33
CA VAL A 127 -18.80 15.96 15.43
C VAL A 127 -19.92 16.56 16.30
N THR A 128 -20.17 17.84 16.12
CA THR A 128 -21.17 18.61 16.89
C THR A 128 -22.58 18.16 16.57
#